data_AF-A0A7X1G1A0-F1
#
_entry.id   AF-A0A7X1G1A0-F1
#
_cell.length_a   1.000
_cell.length_b   1.000
_cell.length_c   1.000
_cell.angle_alpha   90.00
_cell.angle_beta   90.00
_cell.angle_gamma   90.00
#
_symmetry.space_group_name_H-M   'P 1'
#
loop_
_entity.id
_entity.type
_entity.pdbx_description
1 polymer ?
#
loop_
_entity_poly.entity_id
_entity_poly.type
_entity_poly.pdbx_seq_one_letter_code
_entity_poly.pdbx_strand_id
1 'polypeptide(L)'
;MSVHLPAIVTTAEGTHQAVLLDLSLRGARFQGGSGHQLGQRAILQWHTYEALGTICWFEDAICGLAFDAALSIRDLLDTRNLDRAGPPGLKREAVRRMAAAFVSGGVQL
;
A
#
# COMPACT_ATOMS: atom_id res chain seq x y z
N MET A 1 -0.88 9.28 -7.77
CA MET A 1 0.10 10.16 -7.09
C MET A 1 1.11 9.25 -6.43
N SER A 2 2.39 9.36 -6.82
CA SER A 2 3.44 8.50 -6.28
C SER A 2 3.71 8.83 -4.81
N VAL A 3 3.76 7.79 -3.99
CA VAL A 3 4.05 7.81 -2.54
C VAL A 3 4.81 6.53 -2.18
N HIS A 4 5.52 6.51 -1.06
CA HIS A 4 6.20 5.31 -0.56
C HIS A 4 5.94 5.16 0.93
N LEU A 5 4.75 4.65 1.26
CA LEU A 5 4.28 4.54 2.63
C LEU A 5 4.12 3.06 3.03
N PRO A 6 4.48 2.67 4.27
CA PRO A 6 4.10 1.38 4.81
C PRO A 6 2.58 1.20 4.78
N ALA A 7 2.15 0.01 4.39
CA ALA A 7 0.75 -0.34 4.29
C ALA A 7 0.51 -1.78 4.76
N ILE A 8 -0.75 -2.09 5.00
CA ILE A 8 -1.23 -3.42 5.32
C ILE A 8 -2.36 -3.75 4.36
N VAL A 9 -2.35 -4.96 3.81
CA VAL A 9 -3.39 -5.48 2.94
C VAL A 9 -4.06 -6.65 3.63
N THR A 10 -5.36 -6.54 3.85
CA THR A 10 -6.16 -7.59 4.47
C THR A 10 -7.13 -8.16 3.44
N THR A 11 -7.08 -9.47 3.24
CA THR A 11 -8.02 -10.24 2.43
C THR A 11 -8.73 -11.28 3.30
N ALA A 12 -9.60 -12.11 2.73
CA ALA A 12 -10.26 -13.19 3.47
C ALA A 12 -9.28 -14.27 3.94
N GLU A 13 -8.15 -14.39 3.24
CA GLU A 13 -7.12 -15.42 3.44
C GLU A 13 -6.07 -14.99 4.46
N GLY A 14 -5.95 -13.70 4.74
CA GLY A 14 -5.00 -13.21 5.73
C GLY A 14 -4.67 -11.73 5.61
N THR A 15 -3.66 -11.33 6.38
CA THR A 15 -3.15 -9.96 6.44
C THR A 15 -1.69 -9.97 6.02
N HIS A 16 -1.31 -9.07 5.11
CA HIS A 16 0.02 -9.00 4.53
C HIS A 16 0.57 -7.58 4.67
N GLN A 17 1.86 -7.49 4.99
CA GLN A 17 2.58 -6.22 4.91
C GLN A 17 2.72 -5.80 3.44
N ALA A 18 2.65 -4.50 3.19
CA ALA A 18 2.74 -3.92 1.87
C ALA A 18 3.43 -2.55 1.90
N VAL A 19 3.78 -2.05 0.72
CA VAL A 19 4.22 -0.68 0.49
C VAL A 19 3.27 -0.03 -0.51
N LEU A 20 2.60 1.05 -0.10
CA LEU A 20 1.81 1.87 -1.00
C LEU A 20 2.75 2.66 -1.91
N LEU A 21 2.63 2.47 -3.23
CA LEU A 21 3.50 3.04 -4.28
C LEU A 21 2.84 4.18 -5.05
N ASP A 22 1.53 4.11 -5.25
CA ASP A 22 0.75 5.18 -5.86
C ASP A 22 -0.66 5.21 -5.28
N LEU A 23 -1.19 6.40 -5.06
CA LEU A 23 -2.56 6.61 -4.63
C LEU A 23 -3.30 7.58 -5.56
N SER A 24 -4.52 7.22 -5.93
CA SER A 24 -5.46 8.04 -6.69
C SER A 24 -6.81 8.10 -5.99
N LEU A 25 -7.75 8.88 -6.51
CA LEU A 25 -9.09 8.97 -5.95
C LEU A 25 -9.83 7.63 -5.91
N ARG A 26 -9.58 6.74 -6.87
CA ARG A 26 -10.38 5.52 -7.09
C ARG A 26 -9.56 4.24 -7.04
N GLY A 27 -8.31 4.33 -6.63
CA GLY A 27 -7.47 3.16 -6.53
C GLY A 27 -6.07 3.46 -6.08
N ALA A 28 -5.35 2.39 -5.82
CA ALA A 28 -3.96 2.40 -5.39
C ALA A 28 -3.15 1.37 -6.16
N ARG A 29 -1.85 1.62 -6.22
CA ARG A 29 -0.84 0.63 -6.54
C ARG A 29 -0.03 0.35 -5.29
N PHE A 30 0.09 -0.91 -4.91
CA PHE A 30 0.90 -1.33 -3.77
C PHE A 30 1.78 -2.51 -4.16
N GLN A 31 2.89 -2.66 -3.45
CA GLN A 31 3.71 -3.85 -3.51
C GLN A 31 3.45 -4.67 -2.23
N GLY A 32 3.08 -5.93 -2.37
CA GLY A 32 2.69 -6.81 -1.25
C GLY A 32 3.10 -8.25 -1.50
N GLY A 33 2.90 -9.10 -0.49
CA GLY A 33 3.22 -10.53 -0.58
C GLY A 33 2.56 -11.24 -1.76
N SER A 34 3.10 -12.40 -2.13
CA SER A 34 2.49 -13.26 -3.15
C SER A 34 1.16 -13.86 -2.65
N GLY A 35 0.30 -14.25 -3.59
CA GLY A 35 -0.98 -14.94 -3.27
C GLY A 35 -2.23 -14.11 -3.49
N HIS A 36 -2.11 -12.87 -3.99
CA HIS A 36 -3.27 -12.10 -4.43
C HIS A 36 -3.88 -12.69 -5.70
N GLN A 37 -5.21 -12.61 -5.81
CA GLN A 37 -5.97 -13.09 -6.97
C GLN A 37 -6.72 -11.95 -7.63
N LEU A 38 -6.84 -12.00 -8.96
CA LEU A 38 -7.66 -11.04 -9.71
C LEU A 38 -9.13 -11.17 -9.25
N GLY A 39 -9.79 -10.04 -8.99
CA GLY A 39 -11.16 -10.00 -8.49
C GLY A 39 -11.29 -10.21 -6.98
N GLN A 40 -10.20 -10.50 -6.27
CA GLN A 40 -10.20 -10.64 -4.82
C GLN A 40 -10.49 -9.32 -4.13
N ARG A 41 -11.25 -9.39 -3.03
CA ARG A 41 -11.57 -8.26 -2.17
C ARG A 41 -10.44 -8.02 -1.18
N ALA A 42 -10.05 -6.75 -1.02
CA ALA A 42 -9.00 -6.39 -0.09
C ALA A 42 -9.29 -5.05 0.58
N ILE A 43 -8.88 -4.93 1.84
CA ILE A 43 -8.76 -3.66 2.55
C ILE A 43 -7.29 -3.27 2.52
N LEU A 44 -7.00 -2.10 1.97
CA LEU A 44 -5.68 -1.49 2.03
C LEU A 44 -5.67 -0.44 3.13
N GLN A 45 -4.81 -0.60 4.11
CA GLN A 45 -4.64 0.33 5.23
C GLN A 45 -3.26 0.97 5.17
N TRP A 46 -3.17 2.28 5.41
CA TRP A 46 -1.90 3.00 5.53
C TRP A 46 -2.06 4.12 6.56
N HIS A 47 -1.12 4.22 7.49
CA HIS A 47 -1.23 5.15 8.62
C HIS A 47 -2.58 4.97 9.36
N THR A 48 -3.48 5.94 9.26
CA THR A 48 -4.82 5.96 9.88
C THR A 48 -5.93 5.87 8.83
N TYR A 49 -5.58 5.67 7.56
CA TYR A 49 -6.51 5.59 6.44
C TYR A 49 -6.73 4.14 6.04
N GLU A 50 -7.90 3.88 5.48
CA GLU A 50 -8.22 2.61 4.86
C GLU A 50 -9.09 2.80 3.63
N ALA A 51 -8.95 1.88 2.68
CA ALA A 51 -9.80 1.80 1.50
C ALA A 51 -10.14 0.34 1.20
N LEU A 52 -11.42 0.06 1.05
CA LEU A 52 -11.92 -1.22 0.58
C LEU A 52 -11.98 -1.22 -0.95
N GLY A 53 -11.58 -2.33 -1.55
CA GLY A 53 -11.60 -2.45 -3.00
C GLY A 53 -11.43 -3.87 -3.51
N THR A 54 -11.20 -3.95 -4.81
CA THR A 54 -11.02 -5.20 -5.55
C THR A 54 -9.70 -5.16 -6.31
N ILE A 55 -8.91 -6.24 -6.20
CA ILE A 55 -7.67 -6.41 -6.96
C ILE A 55 -8.03 -6.47 -8.44
N CYS A 56 -7.59 -5.48 -9.22
CA CYS A 56 -8.00 -5.30 -10.62
C CYS A 56 -6.90 -5.63 -11.63
N TRP A 57 -5.67 -5.79 -11.15
CA TRP A 57 -4.54 -6.35 -11.88
C TRP A 57 -3.41 -6.68 -10.89
N PHE A 58 -2.52 -7.57 -11.29
CA PHE A 58 -1.26 -7.80 -10.59
C PHE A 58 -0.17 -8.16 -11.61
N GLU A 59 1.04 -7.69 -11.35
CA GLU A 59 2.23 -8.00 -12.14
C GLU A 59 3.40 -8.12 -11.14
N ASP A 60 4.07 -9.28 -11.16
CA ASP A 60 5.06 -9.66 -10.15
C ASP A 60 4.52 -9.53 -8.71
N ALA A 61 5.12 -8.64 -7.90
CA ALA A 61 4.71 -8.35 -6.53
C ALA A 61 3.87 -7.07 -6.40
N ILE A 62 3.47 -6.47 -7.53
CA ILE A 62 2.74 -5.21 -7.58
C ILE A 62 1.29 -5.49 -7.92
N CYS A 63 0.39 -4.93 -7.10
CA CYS A 63 -1.04 -5.07 -7.27
C CYS A 63 -1.69 -3.70 -7.49
N GLY A 64 -2.71 -3.69 -8.33
CA GLY A 64 -3.68 -2.61 -8.43
C GLY A 64 -4.92 -2.92 -7.62
N LEU A 65 -5.33 -1.99 -6.75
CA LEU A 65 -6.61 -2.04 -6.04
C LEU A 65 -7.53 -0.96 -6.60
N ALA A 66 -8.68 -1.36 -7.14
CA ALA A 66 -9.76 -0.44 -7.47
C ALA A 66 -10.65 -0.25 -6.24
N PHE A 67 -10.82 0.98 -5.77
CA PHE A 67 -11.62 1.29 -4.59
C PHE A 67 -13.11 1.28 -4.90
N ASP A 68 -13.91 0.80 -3.95
CA ASP A 68 -15.37 0.81 -4.06
C ASP A 68 -15.94 2.22 -3.99
N ALA A 69 -15.35 3.03 -3.12
CA ALA A 69 -15.69 4.44 -2.92
C ALA A 69 -14.48 5.30 -3.25
N ALA A 70 -14.73 6.46 -3.83
CA ALA A 70 -13.66 7.42 -4.04
C ALA A 70 -13.18 7.97 -2.70
N LEU A 71 -11.85 8.08 -2.54
CA LEU A 71 -11.27 8.86 -1.45
C LEU A 71 -11.66 10.33 -1.58
N SER A 72 -11.64 11.06 -0.47
CA SER A 72 -11.78 12.51 -0.54
C SER A 72 -10.47 13.15 -1.05
N ILE A 73 -10.58 14.35 -1.61
CA ILE A 73 -9.41 15.16 -1.98
C ILE A 73 -8.52 15.44 -0.76
N ARG A 74 -9.13 15.58 0.42
CA ARG A 74 -8.40 15.78 1.69
C ARG A 74 -7.51 14.58 2.01
N ASP A 75 -8.02 13.36 1.88
CA ASP A 75 -7.24 12.14 2.16
C ASP A 75 -6.01 12.03 1.26
N LEU A 76 -6.13 12.43 -0.02
CA LEU A 76 -4.99 12.48 -0.95
C LEU A 76 -3.96 13.53 -0.53
N LEU A 77 -4.39 14.73 -0.15
CA LEU A 77 -3.49 15.81 0.28
C LEU A 77 -2.78 15.46 1.58
N ASP A 78 -3.50 14.87 2.54
CA ASP A 78 -2.93 14.47 3.83
C ASP A 78 -1.94 13.32 3.64
N THR A 79 -2.28 12.32 2.82
CA THR A 79 -1.36 11.22 2.46
C THR A 79 -0.08 11.75 1.79
N ARG A 80 -0.19 12.75 0.91
CA ARG A 80 0.97 13.41 0.30
C ARG A 80 1.87 14.07 1.35
N ASN A 81 1.27 14.72 2.35
CA ASN A 81 2.02 15.38 3.41
C ASN A 81 2.74 14.36 4.31
N LEU A 82 2.09 13.23 4.61
CA LEU A 82 2.71 12.10 5.33
C LEU A 82 3.94 11.56 4.60
N ASP A 83 3.84 11.31 3.29
CA ASP A 83 4.96 10.83 2.48
C ASP A 83 6.15 11.81 2.49
N ARG A 84 5.87 13.12 2.42
CA ARG A 84 6.92 14.16 2.44
C ARG A 84 7.58 14.32 3.80
N ALA A 85 6.81 14.20 4.88
CA ALA A 85 7.33 14.29 6.25
C ALA A 85 8.34 13.18 6.53
N GLY A 86 8.17 12.02 5.88
CA GLY A 86 8.90 10.81 6.21
C GLY A 86 8.51 10.30 7.61
N PRO A 87 9.01 9.13 8.02
CA PRO A 87 8.73 8.63 9.35
C PRO A 87 9.37 9.55 10.39
N PRO A 88 8.64 9.94 11.45
CA PRO A 88 9.21 10.73 12.53
C PRO A 88 10.41 9.99 13.13
N GLY A 89 11.58 10.62 13.09
CA GLY A 89 12.81 10.09 13.71
C GLY A 89 13.64 9.10 12.87
N LEU A 90 13.25 8.74 11.64
CA LEU A 90 14.01 7.81 10.79
C LEU A 90 14.52 8.51 9.52
N LYS A 91 15.86 8.56 9.35
CA LYS A 91 16.50 9.14 8.16
C LYS A 91 16.03 8.42 6.90
N ARG A 92 15.81 9.14 5.79
CA ARG A 92 15.33 8.60 4.48
C ARG A 92 16.06 7.32 4.02
N GLU A 93 17.35 7.20 4.31
CA GLU A 93 18.17 6.02 4.02
C GLU A 93 17.69 4.74 4.76
N ALA A 94 17.19 4.89 5.99
CA ALA A 94 16.64 3.80 6.79
C ALA A 94 15.28 3.35 6.26
N VAL A 95 14.45 4.30 5.81
CA VAL A 95 13.17 4.03 5.13
C VAL A 95 13.42 3.26 3.83
N ARG A 96 14.39 3.72 3.03
CA ARG A 96 14.81 3.05 1.80
C ARG A 96 15.37 1.65 2.08
N ARG A 97 16.18 1.48 3.12
CA ARG A 97 16.71 0.16 3.51
C ARG A 97 15.63 -0.78 4.00
N MET A 98 14.68 -0.30 4.80
CA MET A 98 13.53 -1.11 5.21
C MET A 98 12.75 -1.53 3.99
N ALA A 99 12.34 -0.59 3.13
CA ALA A 99 11.66 -0.89 1.87
C ALA A 99 12.44 -1.91 1.01
N ALA A 100 13.74 -1.73 0.84
CA ALA A 100 14.58 -2.65 0.07
C ALA A 100 14.74 -4.04 0.72
N ALA A 101 14.86 -4.11 2.05
CA ALA A 101 14.89 -5.36 2.81
C ALA A 101 13.55 -6.11 2.73
N PHE A 102 12.43 -5.39 2.62
CA PHE A 102 11.10 -5.98 2.41
C PHE A 102 10.93 -6.55 0.98
N VAL A 103 11.51 -5.92 -0.05
CA VAL A 103 11.49 -6.47 -1.43
C VAL A 103 12.32 -7.74 -1.57
N SER A 104 13.36 -7.92 -0.74
CA SER A 104 14.30 -9.04 -0.83
C SER A 104 14.05 -10.17 0.18
N GLY A 105 13.12 -9.99 1.13
CA GLY A 105 12.80 -10.96 2.17
C GLY A 105 11.33 -11.38 2.13
N GLY A 106 11.02 -12.42 1.36
CA GLY A 106 9.79 -13.19 1.59
C GLY A 106 9.86 -13.84 2.97
N VAL A 107 9.08 -13.35 3.93
CA VAL A 107 8.93 -14.01 5.22
C VAL A 107 7.47 -14.03 5.65
N GLN A 108 7.00 -15.26 5.69
CA GLN A 108 5.79 -15.79 6.30
C GLN A 108 5.94 -15.70 7.84
N LEU A 109 4.97 -15.09 8.51
CA LEU A 109 4.67 -15.34 9.92
C LEU A 109 3.16 -15.43 10.09
#